data_AF-A0A2A6RCZ6-F1
#
_entry.id   AF-A0A2A6RCZ6-F1
#
_cell.length_a   1.000
_cell.length_b   1.000
_cell.length_c   1.000
_cell.angle_alpha   90.00
_cell.angle_beta   90.00
_cell.angle_gamma   90.00
#
_symmetry.space_group_name_H-M   'P 1'
#
loop_
_entity.id
_entity.type
_entity.pdbx_description
1 polymer ?
#
loop_
_entity_poly.entity_id
_entity_poly.type
_entity_poly.pdbx_seq_one_letter_code
_entity_poly.pdbx_strand_id
1 'polypeptide(L)'
;MGVEIVRVPSDWQHPVDEDGEYEVGAHHQPLYDMEDSSKTAFQLYENVSEGSPVSPVFATREALAEWLAQNGWAAEAIDFLLVNGHAPSRVTRL
;
A
#
# COMPACT_ATOMS: atom_id res chain seq x y z
N MET A 1 -3.79 -3.97 -13.55
CA MET A 1 -2.44 -3.76 -12.99
C MET A 1 -2.26 -2.28 -12.74
N GLY A 2 -2.25 -1.89 -11.47
CA GLY A 2 -2.12 -0.52 -10.98
C GLY A 2 -1.61 -0.58 -9.55
N VAL A 3 -1.83 0.45 -8.75
CA VAL A 3 -1.56 0.44 -7.32
C VAL A 3 -2.79 0.83 -6.51
N GLU A 4 -2.82 0.45 -5.25
CA GLU A 4 -3.85 0.84 -4.30
C GLU A 4 -3.26 1.15 -2.92
N ILE A 5 -3.92 2.07 -2.21
CA ILE A 5 -3.61 2.39 -0.83
C ILE A 5 -4.41 1.45 0.06
N VAL A 6 -3.70 0.61 0.79
CA VAL A 6 -4.27 -0.29 1.79
C VAL A 6 -4.05 0.31 3.17
N ARG A 7 -5.09 0.28 4.01
CA ARG A 7 -4.96 0.64 5.41
C ARG A 7 -4.44 -0.55 6.21
N VAL A 8 -3.37 -0.33 6.94
CA VAL A 8 -2.70 -1.36 7.76
C VAL A 8 -2.48 -0.84 9.18
N PRO A 9 -2.31 -1.71 10.18
CA PRO A 9 -1.83 -1.31 11.49
C PRO A 9 -0.49 -0.57 11.41
N SER A 10 -0.24 0.36 12.33
CA SER A 10 1.05 1.06 12.40
C SER A 10 2.23 0.11 12.69
N ASP A 11 1.99 -0.98 13.40
CA ASP A 11 2.96 -2.05 13.69
C ASP A 11 2.76 -3.27 12.77
N TRP A 12 2.20 -3.07 11.58
CA TRP A 12 1.90 -4.16 10.67
C TRP A 12 3.18 -4.88 10.22
N GLN A 13 3.26 -6.16 10.57
CA GLN A 13 4.27 -7.09 10.08
C GLN A 13 3.57 -8.10 9.18
N HIS A 14 4.06 -8.22 7.95
CA HIS A 14 3.53 -9.21 7.02
C HIS A 14 3.85 -10.61 7.54
N PRO A 15 2.92 -11.57 7.38
CA PRO A 15 3.20 -12.95 7.73
C PRO A 15 4.37 -13.46 6.88
N VAL A 16 5.33 -14.06 7.57
CA VAL A 16 6.52 -14.68 6.99
C VAL A 16 6.51 -16.15 7.33
N ASP A 17 7.00 -16.95 6.40
CA ASP A 17 7.22 -18.39 6.52
C ASP A 17 8.33 -18.70 7.56
N GLU A 18 8.52 -19.99 7.87
CA GLU A 18 9.57 -20.50 8.77
C GLU A 18 10.98 -20.03 8.39
N ASP A 19 11.26 -19.74 7.11
CA ASP A 19 12.53 -19.19 6.63
C ASP A 19 12.60 -17.65 6.71
N GLY A 20 11.54 -16.97 7.17
CA GLY A 20 11.46 -15.50 7.25
C GLY A 20 11.12 -14.81 5.93
N GLU A 21 10.76 -15.58 4.90
CA GLU A 21 10.33 -15.09 3.59
C GLU A 21 8.84 -14.74 3.62
N TYR A 22 8.40 -13.75 2.84
CA TYR A 22 6.99 -13.37 2.82
C TYR A 22 6.10 -14.49 2.27
N GLU A 23 5.02 -14.81 2.98
CA GLU A 23 4.05 -15.80 2.52
C GLU A 23 3.27 -15.25 1.31
N VAL A 24 3.56 -15.83 0.14
CA VAL A 24 2.96 -15.47 -1.14
C VAL A 24 1.44 -15.58 -1.07
N GLY A 25 0.73 -14.46 -1.29
CA GLY A 25 -0.73 -14.37 -1.26
C GLY A 25 -1.36 -14.12 0.12
N ALA A 26 -0.57 -14.11 1.21
CA ALA A 26 -1.07 -13.85 2.56
C ALA A 26 -1.07 -12.36 2.93
N HIS A 27 -0.70 -11.45 2.03
CA HIS A 27 -0.50 -10.04 2.38
C HIS A 27 -1.78 -9.29 2.79
N HIS A 28 -2.93 -9.70 2.25
CA HIS A 28 -4.23 -9.07 2.54
C HIS A 28 -5.08 -9.87 3.54
N GLN A 29 -4.85 -11.18 3.64
CA GLN A 29 -5.72 -12.08 4.41
C GLN A 29 -5.88 -11.68 5.88
N PRO A 30 -4.81 -11.35 6.63
CA PRO A 30 -4.95 -10.99 8.04
C PRO A 30 -5.56 -9.59 8.24
N LEU A 31 -5.53 -8.72 7.23
CA LEU A 31 -6.20 -7.43 7.30
C LEU A 31 -7.72 -7.58 7.28
N TYR A 32 -8.30 -8.59 6.64
CA TYR A 32 -9.76 -8.76 6.60
C TYR A 32 -10.37 -9.02 7.99
N ASP A 33 -9.62 -9.68 8.87
CA ASP A 33 -10.07 -10.01 10.23
C ASP A 33 -9.84 -8.85 11.23
N MET A 34 -9.01 -7.86 10.84
CA MET A 34 -8.68 -6.72 11.69
C MET A 34 -9.71 -5.59 11.64
N GLU A 35 -9.99 -5.01 12.81
CA GLU A 35 -10.84 -3.84 12.96
C GLU A 35 -10.28 -2.61 12.24
N ASP A 36 -11.16 -1.84 11.58
CA ASP A 36 -10.77 -0.64 10.83
C ASP A 36 -10.12 0.43 11.73
N SER A 37 -10.55 0.51 13.00
CA SER A 37 -9.97 1.42 14.01
C SER A 37 -8.49 1.17 14.30
N SER A 38 -8.01 -0.05 14.08
CA SER A 38 -6.59 -0.40 14.26
C SER A 38 -5.75 -0.07 13.02
N LYS A 39 -6.38 0.04 11.85
CA LYS A 39 -5.71 0.31 10.56
C LYS A 39 -5.48 1.81 10.35
N THR A 40 -4.63 2.36 11.21
CA THR A 40 -4.33 3.80 11.25
C THR A 40 -3.26 4.24 10.25
N ALA A 41 -2.51 3.29 9.69
CA ALA A 41 -1.43 3.56 8.75
C ALA A 41 -1.80 3.20 7.30
N PHE A 42 -0.98 3.63 6.37
CA PHE A 42 -1.17 3.57 4.93
C PHE A 42 0.02 2.89 4.27
N GLN A 43 -0.24 1.93 3.39
CA GLN A 43 0.80 1.26 2.62
C GLN A 43 0.32 1.10 1.18
N LEU A 44 1.25 1.24 0.24
CA LEU A 44 0.97 1.05 -1.18
C LEU A 44 1.14 -0.41 -1.58
N TYR A 45 0.17 -0.92 -2.32
CA TYR A 45 0.15 -2.27 -2.85
C TYR A 45 0.01 -2.24 -4.36
N GLU A 46 0.58 -3.23 -5.05
CA GLU A 46 0.27 -3.48 -6.45
C GLU A 46 -1.09 -4.17 -6.60
N ASN A 47 -1.94 -3.64 -7.48
CA ASN A 47 -3.24 -4.18 -7.82
C ASN A 47 -3.05 -5.38 -8.79
N VAL A 48 -2.58 -6.48 -8.22
CA VAL A 48 -2.48 -7.85 -8.78
C VAL A 48 -3.17 -8.80 -7.79
N SER A 49 -3.57 -10.00 -8.22
CA SER A 49 -4.34 -10.95 -7.39
C SER A 49 -3.67 -11.32 -6.06
N GLU A 50 -2.34 -11.16 -5.95
CA GLU A 50 -1.59 -11.45 -4.72
C GLU A 50 -1.27 -10.22 -3.87
N GLY A 51 -1.36 -9.00 -4.43
CA GLY A 51 -1.13 -7.76 -3.69
C GLY A 51 0.26 -7.69 -3.04
N SER A 52 1.29 -7.33 -3.80
CA SER A 52 2.64 -7.16 -3.23
C SER A 52 2.80 -5.76 -2.62
N PRO A 53 3.36 -5.65 -1.40
CA PRO A 53 3.67 -4.37 -0.81
C PRO A 53 4.80 -3.69 -1.57
N VAL A 54 4.54 -2.50 -2.12
CA VAL A 54 5.54 -1.75 -2.90
C VAL A 54 6.08 -0.53 -2.16
N SER A 55 5.56 -0.26 -0.96
CA SER A 55 6.05 0.81 -0.10
C SER A 55 6.17 0.36 1.36
N PRO A 56 6.94 1.09 2.18
CA PRO A 56 6.85 1.02 3.64
C PRO A 56 5.46 1.39 4.16
N VAL A 57 5.23 1.11 5.45
CA VAL A 57 4.07 1.59 6.22
C VAL A 57 4.26 3.07 6.56
N PHE A 58 3.26 3.89 6.27
CA PHE A 58 3.24 5.32 6.58
C PHE A 58 2.12 5.65 7.55
N ALA A 59 2.41 6.42 8.60
CA ALA A 59 1.38 6.84 9.56
C ALA A 59 0.31 7.77 8.95
N THR A 60 0.64 8.51 7.89
CA THR A 60 -0.27 9.47 7.26
C THR A 60 -0.22 9.40 5.73
N ARG A 61 -1.31 9.84 5.10
CA ARG A 61 -1.41 9.99 3.64
C ARG A 61 -0.38 10.98 3.08
N GLU A 62 -0.07 12.02 3.84
CA GLU A 62 0.92 13.03 3.47
C GLU A 62 2.33 12.43 3.38
N ALA A 63 2.72 11.61 4.36
CA ALA A 63 4.03 10.93 4.33
C ALA A 63 4.14 9.97 3.14
N LEU A 64 3.05 9.25 2.82
CA LEU A 64 2.98 8.43 1.60
C LEU A 64 3.13 9.31 0.33
N ALA A 65 2.44 10.45 0.27
CA ALA A 65 2.51 11.38 -0.85
C ALA A 65 3.93 11.93 -1.08
N GLU A 66 4.60 12.33 0.01
CA GLU A 66 5.98 12.80 -0.06
C GLU A 66 6.93 11.70 -0.53
N TRP A 67 6.73 10.45 -0.08
CA TRP A 67 7.53 9.32 -0.56
C TRP A 67 7.29 9.07 -2.05
N LEU A 68 6.04 9.10 -2.51
CA LEU A 68 5.70 8.93 -3.93
C LEU A 68 6.35 10.03 -4.79
N ALA A 69 6.27 11.29 -4.35
CA ALA A 69 6.92 12.42 -5.02
C ALA A 69 8.45 12.24 -5.11
N GLN A 70 9.08 11.78 -4.03
CA GLN A 70 10.52 11.44 -4.03
C GLN A 70 10.87 10.28 -4.97
N ASN A 71 9.94 9.34 -5.17
CA ASN A 71 10.07 8.25 -6.13
C ASN A 71 9.75 8.67 -7.59
N GLY A 72 9.53 9.97 -7.84
CA GLY A 72 9.32 10.50 -9.19
C GLY A 72 7.87 10.45 -9.66
N TRP A 73 6.90 10.25 -8.76
CA TRP A 73 5.49 10.29 -9.14
C TRP A 73 5.03 11.72 -9.42
N ALA A 74 4.23 11.88 -10.48
CA ALA A 74 3.58 13.16 -10.78
C ALA A 74 2.58 13.55 -9.69
N ALA A 75 2.54 14.84 -9.35
CA ALA A 75 1.63 15.37 -8.32
C ALA A 75 0.15 15.04 -8.61
N GLU A 76 -0.27 15.09 -9.88
CA GLU A 76 -1.63 14.71 -10.30
C GLU A 76 -1.91 13.22 -10.06
N ALA A 77 -0.91 12.35 -10.26
CA ALA A 77 -1.05 10.92 -10.01
C ALA A 77 -1.19 10.63 -8.50
N ILE A 78 -0.43 11.35 -7.68
CA ILE A 78 -0.50 11.26 -6.21
C ILE A 78 -1.87 11.73 -5.72
N ASP A 79 -2.34 12.89 -6.18
CA ASP A 79 -3.67 13.41 -5.82
C ASP A 79 -4.78 12.43 -6.23
N PHE A 80 -4.72 11.93 -7.47
CA PHE A 80 -5.65 10.92 -7.95
C PHE A 80 -5.67 9.67 -7.06
N LEU A 81 -4.49 9.15 -6.70
CA LEU A 81 -4.35 7.99 -5.84
C LEU A 81 -4.91 8.26 -4.44
N LEU A 82 -4.64 9.42 -3.84
CA LEU A 82 -5.12 9.78 -2.51
C LEU A 82 -6.64 9.94 -2.47
N VAL A 83 -7.22 10.55 -3.51
CA VAL A 83 -8.67 10.77 -3.64
C VAL A 83 -9.41 9.47 -3.92
N ASN A 84 -8.93 8.65 -4.85
CA ASN A 84 -9.61 7.43 -5.29
C ASN A 84 -9.23 6.20 -4.46
N GLY A 85 -8.16 6.27 -3.67
CA GLY A 85 -7.56 5.14 -2.95
C GLY A 85 -6.82 4.15 -3.86
N HIS A 86 -6.90 4.31 -5.18
CA HIS A 86 -6.20 3.48 -6.16
C HIS A 86 -5.85 4.30 -7.40
N ALA A 87 -4.80 3.90 -8.10
CA ALA A 87 -4.38 4.50 -9.35
C ALA A 87 -4.01 3.40 -10.37
N PRO A 88 -4.58 3.40 -11.58
CA PRO A 88 -4.17 2.46 -12.61
C PRO A 88 -2.75 2.78 -13.08
N SER A 89 -2.00 1.77 -13.53
CA SER A 89 -0.61 1.93 -14.00
C SER A 89 -0.42 2.98 -15.09
N ARG A 90 -1.49 3.31 -15.84
CA ARG A 90 -1.48 4.38 -16.84
C ARG A 90 -1.29 5.78 -16.23
N VAL A 91 -1.73 5.99 -14.99
CA VAL A 91 -1.62 7.27 -14.26
C VAL A 91 -0.23 7.40 -13.61
N THR A 92 0.40 6.29 -13.28
CA THR A 92 1.63 6.23 -12.48
C THR A 92 2.93 6.24 -13.29
N ARG A 93 2.85 6.18 -14.63
CA ARG A 93 3.99 6.09 -15.58
C ARG A 93 4.18 7.34 -16.46
N LEU A 94 3.71 8.51 -16.02
CA LEU A 94 3.84 9.76 -16.78
C LEU A 94 5.17 10.46 -16.53
#